data_AF-A0A432HFR3-F1
#
_entry.id   AF-A0A432HFR3-F1
#
_cell.length_a   1.000
_cell.length_b   1.000
_cell.length_c   1.000
_cell.angle_alpha   90.00
_cell.angle_beta   90.00
_cell.angle_gamma   90.00
#
_symmetry.space_group_name_H-M   'P 1'
#
loop_
_entity.id
_entity.type
_entity.pdbx_description
1 polymer ?
#
loop_
_entity_poly.entity_id
_entity_poly.type
_entity_poly.pdbx_seq_one_letter_code
_entity_poly.pdbx_strand_id
1 'polypeptide(L)'
;MNRRNRGFFLILVVAVVAALAAILVNFGVDAQLDTLTSGNFRDGVKARQKAKSVLEGAKIAIEKGQWHEPEVIPFISKQMGHTDICKGWIVDEEGKLPVNRLIYEGEDGIEILRRYWVIKGGSPASFHALVDWVDRDDTTVYGETESSFYGKLGKLPPNRSLQSPYEIAIIPFMKKEIERLKKLKEPPLTRDLTVWGDGKVNLLTASRDVLMSLSDGVTPELAERIIEERDLGHIREMDDFVRVIHVPPAVNRAFQKWGTLRSTAFRVYVEAEYRKVRFALWVVFEQRGGRIKTLYYREGLWQPA
;
A
#
# COMPACT_ATOMS: atom_id res chain seq x y z
N MET A 1 -52.99 -61.85 -9.67
CA MET A 1 -51.70 -61.14 -9.45
C MET A 1 -51.99 -59.67 -9.13
N ASN A 2 -51.83 -59.28 -7.86
CA ASN A 2 -52.36 -58.06 -7.25
C ASN A 2 -51.84 -56.75 -7.87
N ARG A 3 -52.77 -55.83 -8.22
CA ARG A 3 -52.48 -54.44 -8.65
C ARG A 3 -51.61 -53.66 -7.65
N ARG A 4 -51.64 -54.04 -6.36
CA ARG A 4 -50.89 -53.39 -5.27
C ARG A 4 -49.36 -53.59 -5.35
N ASN A 5 -48.89 -54.74 -5.84
CA ASN A 5 -47.45 -54.98 -6.01
C ASN A 5 -46.89 -54.23 -7.22
N ARG A 6 -47.67 -54.08 -8.31
CA ARG A 6 -47.25 -53.33 -9.51
C ARG A 6 -47.04 -51.84 -9.24
N GLY A 7 -47.83 -51.23 -8.34
CA GLY A 7 -47.67 -49.82 -7.95
C GLY A 7 -46.40 -49.58 -7.13
N PHE A 8 -46.04 -50.49 -6.22
CA PHE A 8 -44.80 -50.40 -5.44
C PHE A 8 -43.54 -50.48 -6.31
N PHE A 9 -43.51 -51.42 -7.26
CA PHE A 9 -42.39 -51.52 -8.21
C PHE A 9 -42.26 -50.26 -9.08
N LEU A 10 -43.37 -49.65 -9.50
CA LEU A 10 -43.32 -48.40 -10.26
C LEU A 10 -42.74 -47.25 -9.44
N ILE A 11 -43.17 -47.09 -8.18
CA ILE A 11 -42.64 -46.07 -7.28
C ILE A 11 -41.14 -46.29 -7.03
N LEU A 12 -40.72 -47.55 -6.80
CA LEU A 12 -39.32 -47.90 -6.61
C LEU A 12 -38.48 -47.57 -7.86
N VAL A 13 -38.96 -47.92 -9.05
CA VAL A 13 -38.27 -47.63 -10.32
C VAL A 13 -38.17 -46.12 -10.53
N VAL A 14 -39.24 -45.36 -10.31
CA VAL A 14 -39.22 -43.90 -10.44
C VAL A 14 -38.27 -43.27 -9.41
N ALA A 15 -38.26 -43.75 -8.17
CA ALA A 15 -37.34 -43.27 -7.14
C ALA A 15 -35.87 -43.56 -7.51
N VAL A 16 -35.57 -44.76 -8.03
CA VAL A 16 -34.23 -45.13 -8.49
C VAL A 16 -33.82 -44.29 -9.70
N VAL A 17 -34.71 -44.10 -10.69
CA VAL A 17 -34.43 -43.27 -11.86
C VAL A 17 -34.24 -41.81 -11.47
N ALA A 18 -35.04 -41.27 -10.56
CA ALA A 18 -34.89 -39.91 -10.03
C ALA A 18 -33.56 -39.74 -9.27
N ALA A 19 -33.18 -40.72 -8.46
CA ALA A 19 -31.89 -40.72 -7.76
C ALA A 19 -30.71 -40.78 -8.73
N LEU A 20 -30.77 -41.65 -9.75
CA LEU A 20 -29.75 -41.74 -10.79
C LEU A 20 -29.65 -40.44 -11.60
N ALA A 21 -30.79 -39.84 -11.96
CA ALA A 21 -30.82 -38.56 -12.66
C ALA A 21 -30.20 -37.44 -11.82
N ALA A 22 -30.50 -37.37 -10.51
CA ALA A 22 -29.90 -36.39 -9.61
C ALA A 22 -28.38 -36.56 -9.49
N ILE A 23 -27.88 -37.80 -9.39
CA ILE A 23 -26.44 -38.10 -9.37
C ILE A 23 -25.76 -37.66 -10.67
N LEU A 24 -26.37 -37.98 -11.83
CA LEU A 24 -25.82 -37.58 -13.13
C LEU A 24 -25.75 -36.06 -13.31
N VAL A 25 -26.78 -35.34 -12.84
CA VAL A 25 -26.79 -33.87 -12.87
C VAL A 25 -25.68 -33.30 -11.98
N ASN A 26 -25.56 -33.78 -10.73
CA ASN A 26 -24.51 -33.34 -9.81
C ASN A 26 -23.11 -33.62 -10.37
N PHE A 27 -22.88 -34.82 -10.89
CA PHE A 27 -21.60 -35.17 -11.53
C PHE A 27 -21.28 -34.27 -12.73
N GLY A 28 -22.29 -33.93 -13.54
CA GLY A 28 -22.11 -33.01 -14.67
C GLY A 28 -21.72 -31.60 -14.21
N VAL A 29 -22.33 -31.10 -13.14
CA VAL A 29 -21.98 -29.81 -12.54
C VAL A 29 -20.56 -29.86 -11.96
N ASP A 30 -20.22 -30.90 -11.21
CA ASP A 30 -18.89 -31.07 -10.60
C ASP A 30 -17.80 -31.14 -11.66
N ALA A 31 -18.00 -31.92 -12.73
CA ALA A 31 -17.03 -32.03 -13.83
C ALA A 31 -16.82 -30.70 -14.58
N GLN A 32 -17.87 -29.90 -14.73
CA GLN A 32 -17.76 -28.55 -15.31
C GLN A 32 -17.00 -27.61 -14.38
N LEU A 33 -17.31 -27.63 -13.08
CA LEU A 33 -16.60 -26.85 -12.08
C LEU A 33 -15.12 -27.21 -12.04
N ASP A 34 -14.78 -28.50 -12.05
CA ASP A 34 -13.39 -28.99 -12.07
C ASP A 34 -12.64 -28.55 -13.33
N THR A 35 -13.32 -28.55 -14.48
CA THR A 35 -12.72 -28.08 -15.74
C THR A 35 -12.44 -26.57 -15.67
N LEU A 36 -13.37 -25.78 -15.13
CA LEU A 36 -13.22 -24.34 -14.98
C LEU A 36 -12.15 -23.98 -13.94
N THR A 37 -12.12 -24.65 -12.79
CA THR A 37 -11.12 -24.42 -11.73
C THR A 37 -9.73 -24.80 -12.22
N SER A 38 -9.58 -25.94 -12.91
CA SER A 38 -8.31 -26.35 -13.52
C SER A 38 -7.83 -25.37 -14.59
N GLY A 39 -8.76 -24.90 -15.44
CA GLY A 39 -8.48 -23.86 -16.43
C GLY A 39 -8.01 -22.56 -15.81
N ASN A 40 -8.74 -22.07 -14.80
CA ASN A 40 -8.41 -20.85 -14.06
C ASN A 40 -7.10 -20.98 -13.27
N PHE A 41 -6.83 -22.15 -12.67
CA PHE A 41 -5.59 -22.40 -11.96
C PHE A 41 -4.39 -22.32 -12.91
N ARG A 42 -4.45 -23.03 -14.04
CA ARG A 42 -3.40 -22.97 -15.07
C ARG A 42 -3.19 -21.54 -15.58
N ASP A 43 -4.27 -20.84 -15.88
CA ASP A 43 -4.23 -19.49 -16.42
C ASP A 43 -3.72 -18.48 -15.36
N GLY A 44 -4.04 -18.70 -14.08
CA GLY A 44 -3.51 -17.96 -12.93
C GLY A 44 -2.01 -18.19 -12.69
N VAL A 45 -1.51 -19.41 -12.84
CA VAL A 45 -0.06 -19.70 -12.77
C VAL A 45 0.68 -18.94 -13.88
N LYS A 46 0.13 -18.89 -15.09
CA LYS A 46 0.71 -18.11 -16.20
C LYS A 46 0.70 -16.61 -15.92
N ALA A 47 -0.42 -16.06 -15.43
CA ALA A 47 -0.51 -14.65 -15.05
C ALA A 47 0.51 -14.31 -13.95
N ARG A 48 0.62 -15.15 -12.92
CA ARG A 48 1.59 -15.00 -11.83
C ARG A 48 3.04 -14.99 -12.34
N GLN A 49 3.40 -15.90 -13.23
CA GLN A 49 4.77 -15.94 -13.76
C GLN A 49 5.10 -14.67 -14.56
N LYS A 50 4.16 -14.18 -15.37
CA LYS A 50 4.34 -12.93 -16.12
C LYS A 50 4.47 -11.72 -15.21
N ALA A 51 3.66 -11.63 -14.15
CA ALA A 51 3.75 -10.56 -13.16
C ALA A 51 5.13 -10.57 -12.47
N LYS A 52 5.65 -11.76 -12.12
CA LYS A 52 6.99 -11.92 -11.54
C LYS A 52 8.10 -11.50 -12.52
N SER A 53 8.00 -11.87 -13.79
CA SER A 53 8.98 -11.43 -14.81
C SER A 53 9.02 -9.90 -14.91
N VAL A 54 7.86 -9.25 -14.97
CA VAL A 54 7.77 -7.77 -15.04
C VAL A 54 8.29 -7.12 -13.76
N LEU A 55 8.06 -7.72 -12.59
CA LEU A 55 8.63 -7.26 -11.32
C LEU A 55 10.17 -7.26 -11.34
N GLU A 56 10.81 -8.30 -11.90
CA GLU A 56 12.27 -8.30 -12.04
C GLU A 56 12.76 -7.20 -12.99
N GLY A 57 12.02 -6.93 -14.08
CA GLY A 57 12.29 -5.77 -14.95
C GLY A 57 12.14 -4.44 -14.21
N ALA A 58 11.16 -4.31 -13.31
CA ALA A 58 10.94 -3.11 -12.51
C ALA A 58 12.11 -2.84 -11.55
N LYS A 59 12.67 -3.89 -10.94
CA LYS A 59 13.88 -3.78 -10.13
C LYS A 59 15.05 -3.22 -10.93
N ILE A 60 15.27 -3.72 -12.15
CA ILE A 60 16.34 -3.22 -13.04
C ILE A 60 16.11 -1.75 -13.41
N ALA A 61 14.86 -1.36 -13.70
CA ALA A 61 14.53 0.03 -14.00
C ALA A 61 14.85 0.95 -12.81
N ILE A 62 14.60 0.50 -11.58
CA ILE A 62 14.94 1.25 -10.37
C ILE A 62 16.45 1.34 -10.18
N GLU A 63 17.18 0.24 -10.36
CA GLU A 63 18.65 0.23 -10.29
C GLU A 63 19.28 1.23 -11.26
N LYS A 64 18.66 1.42 -12.44
CA LYS A 64 19.10 2.39 -13.45
C LYS A 64 18.57 3.81 -13.25
N GLY A 65 17.74 4.06 -12.24
CA GLY A 65 17.11 5.37 -12.01
C GLY A 65 16.00 5.73 -13.02
N GLN A 66 15.48 4.75 -13.78
CA GLN A 66 14.47 4.95 -14.85
C GLN A 66 13.04 4.72 -14.36
N TRP A 67 12.82 4.72 -13.05
CA TRP A 67 11.53 4.39 -12.43
C TRP A 67 10.53 5.54 -12.44
N HIS A 68 10.98 6.76 -12.73
CA HIS A 68 10.14 7.96 -12.82
C HIS A 68 9.33 8.04 -14.12
N GLU A 69 9.64 7.19 -15.11
CA GLU A 69 8.95 7.22 -16.40
C GLU A 69 7.46 6.84 -16.24
N PRO A 70 6.53 7.66 -16.76
CA PRO A 70 5.12 7.26 -16.84
C PRO A 70 5.01 5.91 -17.54
N GLU A 71 4.13 5.04 -17.05
CA GLU A 71 3.88 3.72 -17.63
C GLU A 71 5.12 2.79 -17.72
N VAL A 72 6.10 2.96 -16.83
CA VAL A 72 7.30 2.10 -16.76
C VAL A 72 6.96 0.59 -16.72
N ILE A 73 5.91 0.20 -15.98
CA ILE A 73 5.47 -1.21 -15.90
C ILE A 73 4.90 -1.72 -17.24
N PRO A 74 3.92 -1.04 -17.88
CA PRO A 74 3.51 -1.35 -19.25
C PRO A 74 4.67 -1.39 -20.26
N PHE A 75 5.61 -0.45 -20.18
CA PHE A 75 6.79 -0.42 -21.06
C PHE A 75 7.65 -1.68 -20.90
N ILE A 76 8.00 -2.05 -19.67
CA ILE A 76 8.74 -3.29 -19.35
C ILE A 76 7.98 -4.52 -19.86
N SER A 77 6.66 -4.55 -19.63
CA SER A 77 5.81 -5.64 -20.09
C SER A 77 5.88 -5.84 -21.61
N LYS A 78 5.82 -4.75 -22.38
CA LYS A 78 5.94 -4.77 -23.84
C LYS A 78 7.32 -5.27 -24.30
N GLN A 79 8.40 -4.80 -23.67
CA GLN A 79 9.76 -5.24 -23.98
C GLN A 79 9.96 -6.75 -23.74
N MET A 80 9.27 -7.31 -22.74
CA MET A 80 9.31 -8.75 -22.44
C MET A 80 8.38 -9.61 -23.31
N GLY A 81 7.74 -9.04 -24.34
CA GLY A 81 6.79 -9.76 -25.19
C GLY A 81 5.49 -10.13 -24.47
N HIS A 82 5.15 -9.40 -23.40
CA HIS A 82 3.90 -9.54 -22.65
C HIS A 82 2.91 -8.43 -23.03
N THR A 83 2.79 -8.12 -24.33
CA THR A 83 1.95 -7.03 -24.84
C THR A 83 0.54 -7.06 -24.25
N ASP A 84 0.13 -5.95 -23.63
CA ASP A 84 -1.19 -5.72 -22.99
C ASP A 84 -1.58 -6.67 -21.86
N ILE A 85 -0.62 -7.42 -21.30
CA ILE A 85 -0.90 -8.38 -20.24
C ILE A 85 -0.64 -7.80 -18.85
N CYS A 86 0.40 -7.00 -18.67
CA CYS A 86 0.74 -6.44 -17.36
C CYS A 86 0.55 -4.93 -17.29
N LYS A 87 -0.05 -4.46 -16.21
CA LYS A 87 -0.20 -3.04 -15.84
C LYS A 87 0.33 -2.83 -14.42
N GLY A 88 0.65 -1.60 -14.07
CA GLY A 88 1.10 -1.31 -12.71
C GLY A 88 1.85 -0.01 -12.58
N TRP A 89 2.50 0.16 -11.44
CA TRP A 89 3.22 1.38 -11.08
C TRP A 89 4.34 1.11 -10.09
N ILE A 90 5.30 2.03 -10.07
CA ILE A 90 6.38 2.09 -9.09
C ILE A 90 6.15 3.36 -8.27
N VAL A 91 6.26 3.25 -6.94
CA VAL A 91 6.13 4.36 -6.02
C VAL A 91 7.37 4.39 -5.14
N ASP A 92 7.95 5.57 -5.01
CA ASP A 92 8.97 5.87 -4.02
C ASP A 92 8.35 5.92 -2.62
N GLU A 93 8.75 5.03 -1.73
CA GLU A 93 8.24 5.02 -0.36
C GLU A 93 8.91 6.10 0.50
N GLU A 94 10.11 6.55 0.13
CA GLU A 94 10.80 7.63 0.85
C GLU A 94 10.24 9.01 0.48
N GLY A 95 9.38 9.14 -0.54
CA GLY A 95 8.56 10.36 -0.75
C GLY A 95 7.48 10.60 0.31
N LYS A 96 7.43 9.77 1.37
CA LYS A 96 6.35 9.76 2.38
C LYS A 96 6.93 9.97 3.78
N LEU A 97 6.07 10.33 4.73
CA LEU A 97 6.44 10.52 6.12
C LEU A 97 6.72 9.16 6.81
N PRO A 98 7.94 8.95 7.35
CA PRO A 98 8.32 7.72 8.01
C PRO A 98 7.81 7.71 9.46
N VAL A 99 6.59 7.22 9.66
CA VAL A 99 5.84 7.30 10.92
C VAL A 99 6.66 6.84 12.12
N ASN A 100 7.26 5.65 12.03
CA ASN A 100 8.03 5.06 13.12
C ASN A 100 9.22 5.95 13.54
N ARG A 101 9.99 6.47 12.58
CA ARG A 101 11.16 7.28 12.90
C ARG A 101 10.78 8.64 13.47
N LEU A 102 9.72 9.26 12.94
CA LEU A 102 9.24 10.54 13.44
C LEU A 102 8.78 10.45 14.90
N ILE A 103 8.08 9.38 15.27
CA ILE A 103 7.63 9.18 16.65
C ILE A 103 8.82 8.89 17.57
N TYR A 104 9.78 8.06 17.16
CA TYR A 104 10.96 7.74 17.98
C TYR A 104 11.97 8.88 18.17
N GLU A 105 12.01 9.87 17.28
CA GLU A 105 12.83 11.06 17.48
C GLU A 105 12.26 11.98 18.58
N GLY A 106 10.98 11.82 18.94
CA GLY A 106 10.29 12.63 19.94
C GLY A 106 9.66 13.89 19.34
N GLU A 107 9.61 14.97 20.13
CA GLU A 107 8.76 16.14 19.84
C GLU A 107 8.99 16.73 18.45
N ASP A 108 10.24 16.83 17.98
CA ASP A 108 10.57 17.34 16.64
C ASP A 108 9.86 16.55 15.52
N GLY A 109 9.85 15.23 15.62
CA GLY A 109 9.22 14.36 14.61
C GLY A 109 7.72 14.24 14.79
N ILE A 110 7.24 14.22 16.04
CA ILE A 110 5.81 14.26 16.38
C ILE A 110 5.17 15.54 15.84
N GLU A 111 5.85 16.68 15.92
CA GLU A 111 5.39 17.95 15.39
C GLU A 111 5.25 17.93 13.85
N ILE A 112 6.13 17.24 13.12
CA ILE A 112 5.97 17.04 11.67
C ILE A 112 4.68 16.26 11.38
N LEU A 113 4.44 15.16 12.08
CA LEU A 113 3.20 14.38 11.94
C LEU A 113 1.97 15.20 12.34
N ARG A 114 2.07 16.03 13.38
CA ARG A 114 1.01 16.93 13.83
C ARG A 114 0.62 17.91 12.74
N ARG A 115 1.60 18.57 12.10
CA ARG A 115 1.36 19.48 10.97
C ARG A 115 0.71 18.76 9.79
N TYR A 116 1.21 17.58 9.43
CA TYR A 116 0.57 16.76 8.39
C TYR A 116 -0.90 16.45 8.73
N TRP A 117 -1.17 16.08 9.99
CA TRP A 117 -2.53 15.80 10.43
C TRP A 117 -3.46 17.01 10.31
N VAL A 118 -2.96 18.20 10.68
CA VAL A 118 -3.68 19.48 10.53
C VAL A 118 -3.93 19.79 9.06
N ILE A 119 -2.93 19.62 8.17
CA ILE A 119 -3.08 19.82 6.73
C ILE A 119 -4.19 18.93 6.15
N LYS A 120 -4.26 17.66 6.59
CA LYS A 120 -5.34 16.75 6.18
C LYS A 120 -6.69 17.05 6.83
N GLY A 121 -6.76 17.95 7.82
CA GLY A 121 -7.96 18.21 8.62
C GLY A 121 -8.36 17.01 9.49
N GLY A 122 -7.39 16.23 9.96
CA GLY A 122 -7.60 15.07 10.81
C GLY A 122 -7.91 15.43 12.26
N SER A 123 -8.60 14.53 12.97
CA SER A 123 -8.96 14.79 14.37
C SER A 123 -7.77 14.65 15.33
N PRO A 124 -7.65 15.49 16.39
CA PRO A 124 -6.62 15.33 17.42
C PRO A 124 -6.63 13.94 18.06
N ALA A 125 -7.82 13.38 18.32
CA ALA A 125 -7.95 12.04 18.90
C ALA A 125 -7.32 10.95 18.02
N SER A 126 -7.49 11.01 16.69
CA SER A 126 -6.85 10.05 15.78
C SER A 126 -5.32 10.21 15.70
N PHE A 127 -4.82 11.44 15.87
CA PHE A 127 -3.40 11.72 15.92
C PHE A 127 -2.77 11.21 17.21
N HIS A 128 -3.35 11.53 18.37
CA HIS A 128 -2.86 11.03 19.67
C HIS A 128 -2.88 9.50 19.70
N ALA A 129 -3.96 8.88 19.23
CA ALA A 129 -4.01 7.42 19.13
C ALA A 129 -2.96 6.82 18.19
N LEU A 130 -2.47 7.55 17.18
CA LEU A 130 -1.35 7.08 16.35
C LEU A 130 -0.02 7.14 17.11
N VAL A 131 0.19 8.17 17.92
CA VAL A 131 1.42 8.36 18.72
C VAL A 131 1.51 7.26 19.77
N ASP A 132 0.49 7.15 20.62
CA ASP A 132 0.33 6.12 21.66
C ASP A 132 0.52 4.70 21.08
N TRP A 133 0.00 4.43 19.88
CA TRP A 133 0.12 3.09 19.27
C TRP A 133 1.56 2.66 18.92
N VAL A 134 2.47 3.62 18.78
CA VAL A 134 3.80 3.42 18.19
C VAL A 134 4.94 3.74 19.14
N ASP A 135 4.75 4.70 20.04
CA ASP A 135 5.73 5.02 21.06
C ASP A 135 5.93 3.82 22.03
N ARG A 136 6.86 3.95 22.97
CA ARG A 136 7.28 2.82 23.82
C ARG A 136 6.78 2.92 25.25
N ASP A 137 6.14 4.04 25.61
CA ASP A 137 5.68 4.21 26.98
C ASP A 137 4.25 3.66 27.14
N ASP A 138 3.68 3.73 28.33
CA ASP A 138 2.30 3.27 28.62
C ASP A 138 1.45 4.46 29.10
N THR A 139 1.79 5.67 28.65
CA THR A 139 1.15 6.91 29.04
C THR A 139 0.52 7.58 27.83
N THR A 140 -0.80 7.76 27.88
CA THR A 140 -1.50 8.55 26.86
C THR A 140 -1.03 10.00 26.88
N VAL A 141 -1.23 10.72 25.77
CA VAL A 141 -1.05 12.19 25.72
C VAL A 141 -1.91 12.95 26.76
N TYR A 142 -2.96 12.33 27.29
CA TYR A 142 -3.83 12.89 28.33
C TYR A 142 -3.36 12.61 29.78
N GLY A 143 -2.25 11.88 29.95
CA GLY A 143 -1.69 11.55 31.27
C GLY A 143 -2.36 10.36 31.98
N GLU A 144 -3.30 9.67 31.33
CA GLU A 144 -3.81 8.36 31.78
C GLU A 144 -2.92 7.23 31.27
N THR A 145 -2.96 6.05 31.92
CA THR A 145 -2.32 4.86 31.34
C THR A 145 -3.07 4.40 30.09
N GLU A 146 -2.35 3.94 29.08
CA GLU A 146 -2.96 3.48 27.82
C GLU A 146 -3.88 2.29 28.04
N SER A 147 -3.47 1.38 28.92
CA SER A 147 -4.29 0.26 29.39
C SER A 147 -5.65 0.70 29.96
N SER A 148 -5.71 1.80 30.70
CA SER A 148 -6.97 2.34 31.25
C SER A 148 -7.82 2.99 30.16
N PHE A 149 -7.21 3.78 29.29
CA PHE A 149 -7.92 4.54 28.27
C PHE A 149 -8.42 3.64 27.14
N TYR A 150 -7.52 2.89 26.50
CA TYR A 150 -7.83 2.03 25.36
C TYR A 150 -8.41 0.67 25.75
N GLY A 151 -8.10 0.18 26.97
CA GLY A 151 -8.68 -1.07 27.47
C GLY A 151 -10.22 -1.05 27.49
N LYS A 152 -10.82 0.12 27.75
CA LYS A 152 -12.29 0.34 27.66
C LYS A 152 -12.84 0.13 26.24
N LEU A 153 -12.00 0.27 25.22
CA LEU A 153 -12.31 0.05 23.81
C LEU A 153 -11.95 -1.37 23.35
N GLY A 154 -11.49 -2.25 24.26
CA GLY A 154 -11.06 -3.61 23.96
C GLY A 154 -9.81 -3.70 23.09
N LYS A 155 -8.98 -2.64 23.08
CA LYS A 155 -7.75 -2.57 22.29
C LYS A 155 -6.63 -2.10 23.19
N LEU A 156 -5.46 -2.72 23.06
CA LEU A 156 -4.26 -2.26 23.74
C LEU A 156 -3.25 -1.84 22.66
N PRO A 157 -2.70 -0.62 22.75
CA PRO A 157 -1.51 -0.24 22.01
C PRO A 157 -0.40 -1.29 22.18
N PRO A 158 0.25 -1.72 21.09
CA PRO A 158 1.31 -2.71 21.15
C PRO A 158 2.69 -2.09 21.46
N ASN A 159 2.76 -0.75 21.54
CA ASN A 159 3.90 0.09 21.92
C ASN A 159 5.18 -0.28 21.17
N ARG A 160 4.99 -0.45 19.86
CA ARG A 160 6.00 -0.90 18.92
C ARG A 160 5.82 -0.22 17.58
N SER A 161 6.89 -0.26 16.80
CA SER A 161 6.88 0.17 15.41
C SER A 161 5.76 -0.52 14.65
N LEU A 162 5.07 0.24 13.79
CA LEU A 162 4.19 -0.32 12.78
C LEU A 162 5.04 -1.16 11.83
N GLN A 163 4.63 -2.42 11.59
CA GLN A 163 5.28 -3.30 10.62
C GLN A 163 4.74 -3.06 9.20
N SER A 164 3.56 -2.44 9.11
CA SER A 164 2.87 -2.15 7.87
C SER A 164 2.09 -0.83 7.99
N PRO A 165 2.06 0.03 6.94
CA PRO A 165 1.21 1.22 6.94
C PRO A 165 -0.29 0.88 7.06
N TYR A 166 -0.67 -0.36 6.73
CA TYR A 166 -2.05 -0.84 6.85
C TYR A 166 -2.47 -1.09 8.30
N GLU A 167 -1.54 -1.22 9.26
CA GLU A 167 -1.86 -1.30 10.69
C GLU A 167 -2.53 -0.02 11.20
N ILE A 168 -2.35 1.12 10.52
CA ILE A 168 -3.05 2.36 10.86
C ILE A 168 -4.57 2.15 10.93
N ALA A 169 -5.14 1.30 10.06
CA ALA A 169 -6.58 1.04 10.04
C ALA A 169 -7.14 0.37 11.30
N ILE A 170 -6.31 -0.30 12.11
CA ILE A 170 -6.76 -0.96 13.34
C ILE A 170 -6.68 -0.04 14.57
N ILE A 171 -6.01 1.10 14.47
CA ILE A 171 -5.84 2.07 15.56
C ILE A 171 -7.22 2.66 15.93
N PRO A 172 -7.52 2.83 17.24
CA PRO A 172 -8.70 3.56 17.71
C PRO A 172 -8.88 4.91 17.00
N PHE A 173 -10.14 5.30 16.77
CA PHE A 173 -10.53 6.53 16.06
C PHE A 173 -10.15 6.63 14.57
N MET A 174 -9.20 5.81 14.08
CA MET A 174 -8.73 5.87 12.70
C MET A 174 -9.77 5.43 11.67
N LYS A 175 -10.70 4.54 12.04
CA LYS A 175 -11.82 4.15 11.15
C LYS A 175 -12.64 5.37 10.70
N LYS A 176 -12.96 6.27 11.63
CA LYS A 176 -13.71 7.50 11.33
C LYS A 176 -12.91 8.42 10.42
N GLU A 177 -11.60 8.50 10.64
CA GLU A 177 -10.68 9.29 9.81
C GLU A 177 -10.62 8.77 8.38
N ILE A 178 -10.48 7.45 8.20
CA ILE A 178 -10.49 6.80 6.88
C ILE A 178 -11.83 7.00 6.17
N GLU A 179 -12.95 6.87 6.87
CA GLU A 179 -14.28 7.13 6.31
C GLU A 179 -14.47 8.59 5.91
N ARG A 180 -13.92 9.54 6.69
CA ARG A 180 -13.94 10.97 6.39
C ARG A 180 -13.18 11.26 5.09
N LEU A 181 -11.94 10.78 4.98
CA LEU A 181 -11.13 10.96 3.77
C LEU A 181 -11.84 10.39 2.53
N LYS A 182 -12.42 9.18 2.64
CA LYS A 182 -13.24 8.59 1.57
C LYS A 182 -14.41 9.47 1.15
N LYS A 183 -15.17 10.03 2.10
CA LYS A 183 -16.31 10.94 1.81
C LYS A 183 -15.87 12.22 1.11
N LEU A 184 -14.71 12.76 1.50
CA LEU A 184 -14.12 13.94 0.88
C LEU A 184 -13.41 13.65 -0.44
N LYS A 185 -13.34 12.38 -0.87
CA LYS A 185 -12.52 11.92 -2.02
C LYS A 185 -11.05 12.29 -1.87
N GLU A 186 -10.60 12.44 -0.64
CA GLU A 186 -9.20 12.64 -0.31
C GLU A 186 -8.44 11.32 -0.45
N PRO A 187 -7.18 11.35 -0.88
CA PRO A 187 -6.33 10.18 -0.90
C PRO A 187 -6.20 9.52 0.48
N PRO A 188 -5.99 8.20 0.53
CA PRO A 188 -5.80 7.49 1.78
C PRO A 188 -4.50 7.93 2.46
N LEU A 189 -4.43 7.80 3.79
CA LEU A 189 -3.23 8.12 4.58
C LEU A 189 -1.97 7.37 4.08
N THR A 190 -2.14 6.17 3.52
CA THR A 190 -1.03 5.37 2.95
C THR A 190 -0.45 5.94 1.64
N ARG A 191 -1.04 7.02 1.11
CA ARG A 191 -0.42 7.84 0.04
C ARG A 191 0.82 8.55 0.57
N ASP A 192 0.73 9.15 1.75
CA ASP A 192 1.74 10.07 2.29
C ASP A 192 2.42 9.55 3.56
N LEU A 193 1.98 8.43 4.13
CA LEU A 193 2.59 7.78 5.29
C LEU A 193 3.25 6.45 4.90
N THR A 194 4.43 6.19 5.46
CA THR A 194 5.17 4.93 5.30
C THR A 194 5.78 4.43 6.62
N VAL A 195 6.16 3.16 6.60
CA VAL A 195 6.94 2.50 7.65
C VAL A 195 8.26 1.93 7.11
N TRP A 196 8.51 2.12 5.81
CA TRP A 196 9.64 1.57 5.07
C TRP A 196 10.64 2.66 4.69
N GLY A 197 11.88 2.27 4.40
CA GLY A 197 12.96 3.18 4.03
C GLY A 197 13.93 3.49 5.16
N ASP A 198 14.86 4.40 4.91
CA ASP A 198 15.87 4.84 5.87
C ASP A 198 15.34 5.86 6.91
N GLY A 199 14.08 6.27 6.75
CA GLY A 199 13.41 7.24 7.60
C GLY A 199 13.72 8.71 7.26
N LYS A 200 14.29 8.98 6.10
CA LYS A 200 14.29 10.31 5.51
C LYS A 200 13.18 10.44 4.47
N VAL A 201 12.87 11.68 4.12
CA VAL A 201 11.88 12.04 3.11
C VAL A 201 12.58 12.49 1.84
N ASN A 202 12.35 11.79 0.73
CA ASN A 202 12.84 12.20 -0.58
C ASN A 202 12.10 13.46 -1.05
N LEU A 203 12.78 14.59 -1.05
CA LEU A 203 12.22 15.89 -1.41
C LEU A 203 11.85 15.97 -2.90
N LEU A 204 12.48 15.13 -3.74
CA LEU A 204 12.20 15.07 -5.18
C LEU A 204 10.89 14.34 -5.50
N THR A 205 10.34 13.56 -4.58
CA THR A 205 9.08 12.80 -4.78
C THR A 205 8.00 13.08 -3.76
N ALA A 206 8.35 13.77 -2.68
CA ALA A 206 7.40 14.14 -1.64
C ALA A 206 6.19 14.88 -2.20
N SER A 207 5.00 14.53 -1.71
CA SER A 207 3.80 15.30 -2.04
C SER A 207 3.86 16.68 -1.40
N ARG A 208 3.04 17.60 -1.90
CA ARG A 208 2.89 18.94 -1.34
C ARG A 208 2.59 18.92 0.16
N ASP A 209 1.64 18.07 0.57
CA ASP A 209 1.23 17.92 1.98
C ASP A 209 2.41 17.42 2.85
N VAL A 210 3.23 16.50 2.31
CA VAL A 210 4.44 16.01 2.98
C VAL A 210 5.47 17.13 3.12
N LEU A 211 5.78 17.86 2.04
CA LEU A 211 6.75 18.97 2.08
C LEU A 211 6.36 20.04 3.10
N MET A 212 5.08 20.46 3.08
CA MET A 212 4.54 21.44 4.02
C MET A 212 4.60 20.98 5.48
N SER A 213 4.58 19.67 5.73
CA SER A 213 4.66 19.15 7.10
C SER A 213 6.08 19.18 7.70
N LEU A 214 7.12 19.14 6.86
CA LEU A 214 8.52 19.05 7.30
C LEU A 214 8.98 20.27 8.11
N SER A 215 8.44 21.45 7.83
CA SER A 215 8.69 22.67 8.60
C SER A 215 7.51 23.63 8.45
N ASP A 216 7.19 24.31 9.55
CA ASP A 216 6.30 25.48 9.61
C ASP A 216 6.63 26.58 8.59
N GLY A 217 7.91 26.72 8.23
CA GLY A 217 8.39 27.65 7.21
C GLY A 217 8.11 27.22 5.77
N VAL A 218 7.59 26.01 5.53
CA VAL A 218 7.22 25.55 4.18
C VAL A 218 5.77 25.94 3.89
N THR A 219 5.61 27.15 3.35
CA THR A 219 4.30 27.65 2.92
C THR A 219 3.79 26.87 1.69
N PRO A 220 2.48 26.90 1.42
CA PRO A 220 1.89 26.47 0.15
C PRO A 220 2.71 26.87 -1.08
N GLU A 221 3.08 28.14 -1.18
CA GLU A 221 3.78 28.71 -2.34
C GLU A 221 5.22 28.19 -2.42
N LEU A 222 5.89 28.02 -1.27
CA LEU A 222 7.22 27.44 -1.24
C LEU A 222 7.18 25.96 -1.66
N ALA A 223 6.18 25.21 -1.22
CA ALA A 223 6.00 23.82 -1.60
C ALA A 223 5.75 23.67 -3.11
N GLU A 224 4.90 24.51 -3.70
CA GLU A 224 4.69 24.51 -5.15
C GLU A 224 5.97 24.87 -5.91
N ARG A 225 6.70 25.89 -5.46
CA ARG A 225 8.00 26.24 -6.08
C ARG A 225 9.00 25.08 -6.02
N ILE A 226 9.04 24.32 -4.93
CA ILE A 226 9.88 23.13 -4.83
C ILE A 226 9.47 22.08 -5.89
N ILE A 227 8.16 21.89 -6.08
CA ILE A 227 7.62 20.94 -7.05
C ILE A 227 7.88 21.40 -8.48
N GLU A 228 7.77 22.69 -8.77
CA GLU A 228 8.08 23.23 -10.09
C GLU A 228 9.57 23.09 -10.42
N GLU A 229 10.45 23.49 -9.50
CA GLU A 229 11.90 23.46 -9.71
C GLU A 229 12.47 22.03 -9.80
N ARG A 230 11.87 21.06 -9.09
CA ARG A 230 12.26 19.65 -9.21
C ARG A 230 11.81 19.06 -10.55
N ASP A 231 10.62 19.42 -11.04
CA ASP A 231 10.09 18.92 -12.31
C ASP A 231 10.89 19.49 -13.50
N LEU A 232 11.47 20.69 -13.33
CA LEU A 232 12.45 21.28 -14.26
C LEU A 232 13.86 20.68 -14.14
N GLY A 233 14.13 19.83 -13.15
CA GLY A 233 15.43 19.20 -12.94
C GLY A 233 16.52 20.14 -12.42
N HIS A 234 16.14 21.24 -11.77
CA HIS A 234 17.07 22.22 -11.21
C HIS A 234 17.61 21.83 -9.82
N ILE A 235 16.99 20.86 -9.15
CA ILE A 235 17.44 20.33 -7.85
C ILE A 235 18.28 19.08 -8.07
N ARG A 236 19.58 19.17 -7.82
CA ARG A 236 20.55 18.07 -7.97
C ARG A 236 21.24 17.73 -6.66
N GLU A 237 21.39 18.72 -5.79
CA GLU A 237 22.00 18.59 -4.48
C GLU A 237 21.22 19.38 -3.42
N MET A 238 21.46 19.09 -2.14
CA MET A 238 20.73 19.74 -1.04
C MET A 238 20.95 21.26 -1.01
N ASP A 239 22.09 21.75 -1.51
CA ASP A 239 22.41 23.18 -1.55
C ASP A 239 21.54 23.94 -2.57
N ASP A 240 20.97 23.26 -3.56
CA ASP A 240 20.07 23.89 -4.55
C ASP A 240 18.79 24.44 -3.92
N PHE A 241 18.35 23.88 -2.78
CA PHE A 241 17.21 24.44 -2.05
C PHE A 241 17.49 25.88 -1.59
N VAL A 242 18.74 26.18 -1.22
CA VAL A 242 19.13 27.53 -0.82
C VAL A 242 19.43 28.38 -2.05
N ARG A 243 20.16 27.85 -3.04
CA ARG A 243 20.63 28.64 -4.21
C ARG A 243 19.55 28.92 -5.25
N VAL A 244 18.70 27.94 -5.55
CA VAL A 244 17.69 28.00 -6.62
C VAL A 244 16.34 28.37 -6.02
N ILE A 245 15.93 27.63 -4.99
CA ILE A 245 14.60 27.77 -4.40
C ILE A 245 14.58 28.87 -3.33
N HIS A 246 15.74 29.35 -2.86
CA HIS A 246 15.83 30.40 -1.83
C HIS A 246 15.05 30.04 -0.54
N VAL A 247 15.18 28.79 -0.07
CA VAL A 247 14.52 28.37 1.18
C VAL A 247 15.09 29.13 2.40
N PRO A 248 14.26 29.49 3.39
CA PRO A 248 14.74 30.09 4.63
C PRO A 248 15.70 29.17 5.39
N PRO A 249 16.63 29.72 6.22
CA PRO A 249 17.58 28.91 6.99
C PRO A 249 16.93 27.86 7.91
N ALA A 250 15.75 28.16 8.47
CA ALA A 250 15.01 27.21 9.29
C ALA A 250 14.51 26.00 8.48
N VAL A 251 13.96 26.25 7.29
CA VAL A 251 13.52 25.20 6.36
C VAL A 251 14.71 24.37 5.89
N ASN A 252 15.84 25.01 5.56
CA ASN A 252 17.05 24.27 5.16
C ASN A 252 17.51 23.31 6.27
N ARG A 253 17.51 23.73 7.54
CA ARG A 253 17.85 22.83 8.66
C ARG A 253 16.92 21.63 8.75
N ALA A 254 15.61 21.84 8.57
CA ALA A 254 14.63 20.76 8.54
C ALA A 254 14.89 19.80 7.37
N PHE A 255 15.17 20.32 6.17
CA PHE A 255 15.50 19.50 5.00
C PHE A 255 16.80 18.72 5.17
N GLN A 256 17.82 19.29 5.81
CA GLN A 256 19.07 18.56 6.11
C GLN A 256 18.86 17.45 7.14
N LYS A 257 18.01 17.67 8.15
CA LYS A 257 17.70 16.68 9.19
C LYS A 257 16.83 15.54 8.65
N TRP A 258 15.76 15.89 7.95
CA TRP A 258 14.67 14.97 7.59
C TRP A 258 14.63 14.58 6.12
N GLY A 259 15.28 15.35 5.25
CA GLY A 259 15.24 15.17 3.81
C GLY A 259 16.38 14.33 3.23
N THR A 260 16.11 13.79 2.05
CA THR A 260 17.07 13.15 1.14
C THR A 260 16.70 13.49 -0.31
N LEU A 261 17.61 13.24 -1.26
CA LEU A 261 17.35 13.34 -2.71
C LEU A 261 17.48 11.97 -3.40
N ARG A 262 17.71 10.93 -2.62
CA ARG A 262 17.87 9.56 -3.10
C ARG A 262 16.98 8.65 -2.30
N SER A 263 16.45 7.65 -2.99
CA SER A 263 15.57 6.67 -2.39
C SER A 263 16.21 5.30 -2.30
N THR A 264 15.98 4.62 -1.18
CA THR A 264 16.33 3.20 -1.02
C THR A 264 15.12 2.29 -1.03
N ALA A 265 13.95 2.74 -0.60
CA ALA A 265 12.74 1.92 -0.56
C ALA A 265 11.73 2.26 -1.67
N PHE A 266 11.30 1.22 -2.39
CA PHE A 266 10.32 1.34 -3.47
C PHE A 266 9.21 0.31 -3.33
N ARG A 267 8.00 0.72 -3.69
CA ARG A 267 6.83 -0.15 -3.78
C ARG A 267 6.44 -0.33 -5.24
N VAL A 268 6.37 -1.58 -5.67
CA VAL A 268 5.97 -1.97 -7.02
C VAL A 268 4.66 -2.72 -6.97
N TYR A 269 3.72 -2.27 -7.79
CA TYR A 269 2.47 -2.97 -8.08
C TYR A 269 2.52 -3.50 -9.51
N VAL A 270 2.21 -4.78 -9.69
CA VAL A 270 2.04 -5.39 -11.01
C VAL A 270 0.77 -6.21 -11.02
N GLU A 271 -0.12 -5.91 -11.94
CA GLU A 271 -1.31 -6.68 -12.26
C GLU A 271 -1.11 -7.34 -13.62
N ALA A 272 -1.29 -8.65 -13.70
CA ALA A 272 -1.23 -9.42 -14.93
C ALA A 272 -2.60 -10.04 -15.24
N GLU A 273 -3.10 -9.82 -16.46
CA GLU A 273 -4.32 -10.44 -16.96
C GLU A 273 -3.98 -11.50 -18.01
N TYR A 274 -4.34 -12.75 -17.73
CA TYR A 274 -4.24 -13.83 -18.71
C TYR A 274 -5.62 -14.43 -18.96
N ARG A 275 -6.16 -14.21 -20.17
CA ARG A 275 -7.52 -14.56 -20.57
C ARG A 275 -8.57 -13.90 -19.67
N LYS A 276 -9.07 -14.58 -18.65
CA LYS A 276 -10.07 -14.05 -17.69
C LYS A 276 -9.56 -14.02 -16.26
N VAL A 277 -8.32 -14.44 -16.02
CA VAL A 277 -7.72 -14.51 -14.68
C VAL A 277 -6.80 -13.32 -14.50
N ARG A 278 -7.05 -12.56 -13.43
CA ARG A 278 -6.21 -11.45 -12.98
C ARG A 278 -5.43 -11.85 -11.76
N PHE A 279 -4.14 -11.55 -11.79
CA PHE A 279 -3.23 -11.80 -10.70
C PHE A 279 -2.46 -10.53 -10.38
N ALA A 280 -2.32 -10.20 -9.10
CA ALA A 280 -1.66 -8.98 -8.67
C ALA A 280 -0.54 -9.27 -7.66
N LEU A 281 0.52 -8.47 -7.77
CA LEU A 281 1.70 -8.45 -6.91
C LEU A 281 1.85 -7.05 -6.31
N TRP A 282 2.09 -7.00 -5.01
CA TRP A 282 2.51 -5.81 -4.27
C TRP A 282 3.80 -6.15 -3.55
N VAL A 283 4.90 -5.52 -3.95
CA VAL A 283 6.21 -5.79 -3.36
C VAL A 283 6.83 -4.48 -2.93
N VAL A 284 7.31 -4.44 -1.69
CA VAL A 284 8.19 -3.37 -1.21
C VAL A 284 9.57 -3.96 -1.07
N PHE A 285 10.55 -3.29 -1.64
CA PHE A 285 11.95 -3.65 -1.47
C PHE A 285 12.78 -2.44 -1.12
N GLU A 286 13.91 -2.75 -0.51
CA GLU A 286 14.95 -1.82 -0.14
C GLU A 286 16.21 -2.15 -0.92
N GLN A 287 16.77 -1.16 -1.60
CA GLN A 287 18.01 -1.26 -2.33
C GLN A 287 19.11 -0.50 -1.58
N ARG A 288 20.11 -1.24 -1.08
CA ARG A 288 21.30 -0.66 -0.42
C ARG A 288 22.57 -1.32 -0.94
N GLY A 289 23.52 -0.51 -1.41
CA GLY A 289 24.84 -0.99 -1.85
C GLY A 289 24.78 -2.06 -2.95
N GLY A 290 23.85 -1.92 -3.92
CA GLY A 290 23.66 -2.88 -5.00
C GLY A 290 22.96 -4.19 -4.59
N ARG A 291 22.47 -4.30 -3.36
CA ARG A 291 21.65 -5.44 -2.91
C ARG A 291 20.20 -5.01 -2.79
N ILE A 292 19.29 -5.83 -3.31
CA ILE A 292 17.84 -5.66 -3.16
C ILE A 292 17.34 -6.64 -2.09
N LYS A 293 16.69 -6.10 -1.06
CA LYS A 293 16.02 -6.86 0.00
C LYS A 293 14.52 -6.65 -0.09
N THR A 294 13.74 -7.72 -0.19
CA THR A 294 12.28 -7.63 -0.09
C THR A 294 11.87 -7.37 1.36
N LEU A 295 11.19 -6.27 1.61
CA LEU A 295 10.65 -5.88 2.93
C LEU A 295 9.22 -6.36 3.13
N TYR A 296 8.42 -6.32 2.06
CA TYR A 296 7.04 -6.75 2.08
C TYR A 296 6.69 -7.43 0.76
N TYR A 297 5.96 -8.53 0.82
CA TYR A 297 5.49 -9.25 -0.35
C TYR A 297 4.05 -9.70 -0.13
N ARG A 298 3.16 -9.27 -1.02
CA ARG A 298 1.78 -9.75 -1.10
C ARG A 298 1.48 -10.11 -2.54
N GLU A 299 0.83 -11.24 -2.71
CA GLU A 299 0.31 -11.67 -3.99
C GLU A 299 -1.10 -12.23 -3.81
N GLY A 300 -1.90 -12.18 -4.87
CA GLY A 300 -3.23 -12.76 -4.84
C GLY A 300 -3.97 -12.60 -6.15
N LEU A 301 -5.08 -13.32 -6.27
CA LEU A 301 -6.08 -13.01 -7.26
C LEU A 301 -6.62 -11.60 -6.97
N TRP A 302 -6.71 -10.77 -7.99
CA TRP A 302 -7.25 -9.44 -7.84
C TRP A 302 -8.69 -9.53 -7.29
N GLN A 303 -8.93 -8.89 -6.15
CA GLN A 303 -10.27 -8.68 -5.61
C GLN A 303 -10.52 -7.18 -5.67
N PRO A 304 -11.62 -6.72 -6.28
CA PRO A 304 -11.98 -5.31 -6.23
C PRO A 304 -12.12 -4.88 -4.77
N ALA A 305 -11.38 -3.85 -4.39
CA ALA A 305 -11.44 -3.23 -3.06
C ALA A 305 -12.67 -2.33 -2.90
#